data_AF-A0AAQ0ZJQ8-F1
#
_entry.id   AF-A0AAQ0ZJQ8-F1
#
_cell.length_a   1.000
_cell.length_b   1.000
_cell.length_c   1.000
_cell.angle_alpha   90.00
_cell.angle_beta   90.00
_cell.angle_gamma   90.00
#
_symmetry.space_group_name_H-M   'P 1'
#
loop_
_entity.id
_entity.type
_entity.pdbx_description
1 polymer ?
#
loop_
_entity_poly.entity_id
_entity_poly.type
_entity_poly.pdbx_seq_one_letter_code
_entity_poly.pdbx_strand_id
1 'polypeptide(L)'
;MDFKIFIFYSFIIFTVVTFASGVLFYRVSVKYIDKHMEKDGVSPLSWDKGIGASVSFYIFAMFFERSRIPTPLFDGRFVAKYARPIDKVIGAAHLISVFGAIICLCIVSYYQKS
;
A
#
# COMPACT_ATOMS: atom_id res chain seq x y z
N MET A 1 -10.38 -30.03 -2.09
CA MET A 1 -10.37 -28.88 -3.02
C MET A 1 -9.05 -28.93 -3.77
N ASP A 2 -9.07 -28.89 -5.10
CA ASP A 2 -7.83 -28.96 -5.88
C ASP A 2 -6.91 -27.78 -5.54
N PHE A 3 -5.62 -28.06 -5.42
CA PHE A 3 -4.62 -27.05 -5.07
C PHE A 3 -4.64 -25.85 -6.04
N LYS A 4 -4.83 -26.10 -7.34
CA LYS A 4 -4.97 -25.04 -8.35
C LYS A 4 -6.18 -24.14 -8.09
N ILE A 5 -7.32 -24.74 -7.70
CA ILE A 5 -8.54 -24.02 -7.38
C ILE A 5 -8.34 -23.18 -6.11
N PHE A 6 -7.67 -23.72 -5.09
CA PHE A 6 -7.32 -22.99 -3.87
C PHE A 6 -6.47 -21.74 -4.15
N ILE A 7 -5.41 -21.88 -4.96
CA ILE A 7 -4.54 -20.75 -5.29
C ILE A 7 -5.29 -19.70 -6.12
N PHE A 8 -6.15 -20.13 -7.05
CA PHE A 8 -6.95 -19.20 -7.86
C PHE A 8 -7.92 -18.36 -7.01
N TYR A 9 -8.66 -18.98 -6.08
CA TYR A 9 -9.51 -18.22 -5.17
C TYR A 9 -8.72 -17.33 -4.21
N SER A 10 -7.57 -17.81 -3.72
CA SER A 10 -6.68 -17.00 -2.88
C SER A 10 -6.18 -15.76 -3.63
N PHE A 11 -5.82 -15.90 -4.91
CA PHE A 11 -5.45 -14.77 -5.78
C PHE A 11 -6.58 -13.74 -5.84
N ILE A 12 -7.80 -14.17 -6.16
CA ILE A 12 -8.97 -13.27 -6.24
C ILE A 12 -9.17 -12.53 -4.91
N ILE A 13 -9.15 -13.25 -3.78
CA ILE A 13 -9.34 -12.66 -2.45
C ILE A 13 -8.26 -11.60 -2.19
N PHE A 14 -6.98 -11.93 -2.40
CA PHE A 14 -5.89 -10.99 -2.18
C PHE A 14 -5.97 -9.77 -3.11
N THR A 15 -6.38 -9.95 -4.36
CA THR A 15 -6.61 -8.84 -5.29
C THR A 15 -7.72 -7.92 -4.80
N VAL A 16 -8.87 -8.47 -4.40
CA VAL A 16 -10.00 -7.67 -3.86
C VAL A 16 -9.58 -6.92 -2.60
N VAL A 17 -8.89 -7.58 -1.67
CA VAL A 17 -8.38 -6.95 -0.44
C VAL A 17 -7.37 -5.84 -0.77
N THR A 18 -6.51 -6.03 -1.78
CA THR A 18 -5.56 -5.00 -2.23
C THR A 18 -6.27 -3.73 -2.67
N PHE A 19 -7.29 -3.84 -3.53
CA PHE A 19 -8.05 -2.66 -3.96
C PHE A 19 -8.84 -2.02 -2.82
N ALA A 20 -9.54 -2.83 -2.01
CA ALA A 20 -10.33 -2.32 -0.90
C ALA A 20 -9.47 -1.59 0.15
N SER A 21 -8.36 -2.21 0.55
CA SER A 21 -7.41 -1.61 1.50
C SER A 21 -6.71 -0.38 0.92
N GLY A 22 -6.38 -0.36 -0.38
CA GLY A 22 -5.78 0.80 -1.02
C GLY A 22 -6.71 2.02 -1.05
N VAL A 23 -7.98 1.82 -1.42
CA VAL A 23 -8.99 2.89 -1.39
C VAL A 23 -9.24 3.38 0.04
N LEU A 24 -9.36 2.45 1.00
CA LEU A 24 -9.54 2.80 2.41
C LEU A 24 -8.34 3.60 2.94
N PHE A 25 -7.13 3.13 2.65
CA PHE A 25 -5.88 3.77 3.06
C PHE A 25 -5.78 5.19 2.49
N TYR A 26 -6.09 5.37 1.20
CA TYR A 26 -6.08 6.69 0.59
C TYR A 26 -7.06 7.66 1.28
N ARG A 27 -8.29 7.21 1.53
CA ARG A 27 -9.34 8.06 2.11
C ARG A 27 -9.10 8.40 3.59
N VAL A 28 -8.60 7.44 4.36
CA VAL A 28 -8.49 7.55 5.83
C VAL A 28 -7.09 7.97 6.27
N SER A 29 -6.05 7.41 5.65
CA SER A 29 -4.67 7.56 6.08
C SER A 29 -3.97 8.69 5.33
N VAL A 30 -3.95 8.65 3.98
CA VAL A 30 -3.25 9.67 3.16
C VAL A 30 -3.80 11.07 3.45
N LYS A 31 -5.12 11.26 3.37
CA LYS A 31 -5.75 12.54 3.69
C LYS A 31 -5.46 13.04 5.11
N TYR A 32 -5.38 12.13 6.09
CA TYR A 32 -5.06 12.50 7.46
C TYR A 32 -3.61 12.96 7.59
N ILE A 33 -2.68 12.20 7.00
CA ILE A 33 -1.25 12.48 7.05
C ILE A 33 -0.95 13.78 6.30
N ASP A 34 -1.48 13.97 5.10
CA ASP A 34 -1.30 15.18 4.29
C ASP A 34 -1.74 16.43 5.04
N LYS A 35 -2.92 16.40 5.67
CA LYS A 35 -3.42 17.51 6.49
C LYS A 35 -2.49 17.86 7.66
N HIS A 36 -1.74 16.91 8.19
CA HIS A 36 -0.75 17.16 9.24
C HIS A 36 0.59 17.63 8.67
N MET A 37 0.96 17.14 7.49
CA MET A 37 2.14 17.60 6.75
C MET A 37 2.02 19.07 6.33
N GLU A 38 0.82 19.50 5.93
CA GLU A 38 0.54 20.90 5.60
C GLU A 38 0.80 21.85 6.77
N LYS A 39 0.56 21.41 8.02
CA LYS A 39 0.86 22.21 9.22
C LYS A 39 2.36 22.45 9.41
N ASP A 40 3.18 21.53 8.92
CA ASP A 40 4.64 21.65 8.92
C ASP A 40 5.16 22.37 7.65
N GLY A 41 4.28 22.92 6.81
CA GLY A 41 4.63 23.60 5.56
C GLY A 41 4.99 22.65 4.42
N VAL A 42 4.74 21.35 4.55
CA VAL A 42 4.97 20.36 3.50
C VAL A 42 3.70 20.19 2.69
N SER A 43 3.77 20.50 1.40
CA SER A 43 2.63 20.37 0.51
C SER A 43 2.29 18.89 0.24
N PRO A 44 0.99 18.56 0.06
CA PRO A 44 0.57 17.24 -0.39
C PRO A 44 1.17 16.91 -1.76
N LEU A 45 1.25 15.61 -2.07
CA LEU A 45 1.82 15.12 -3.33
C LEU A 45 0.98 15.58 -4.54
N SER A 46 1.52 16.52 -5.30
CA SER A 46 0.84 17.11 -6.46
C SER A 46 0.64 16.15 -7.63
N TRP A 47 1.52 15.15 -7.76
CA TRP A 47 1.49 14.18 -8.86
C TRP A 47 0.47 13.06 -8.66
N ASP A 48 0.07 12.76 -7.42
CA ASP A 48 -0.87 11.68 -7.14
C ASP A 48 -2.30 12.04 -7.57
N LYS A 49 -2.66 13.33 -7.52
CA LYS A 49 -3.98 13.87 -7.93
C LYS A 49 -5.20 13.08 -7.42
N GLY A 50 -5.03 12.32 -6.34
CA GLY A 50 -6.02 11.42 -5.77
C GLY A 50 -6.34 10.15 -6.53
N ILE A 51 -5.45 9.73 -7.43
CA ILE A 51 -5.50 8.45 -8.14
C ILE A 51 -5.06 7.30 -7.20
N GLY A 52 -4.31 7.61 -6.13
CA GLY A 52 -3.88 6.64 -5.12
C GLY A 52 -2.60 5.88 -5.51
N ALA A 53 -1.88 6.35 -6.53
CA ALA A 53 -0.56 5.84 -6.89
C ALA A 53 0.48 6.10 -5.79
N SER A 54 0.23 7.08 -4.92
CA SER A 54 1.07 7.38 -3.76
C SER A 54 0.95 6.35 -2.62
N VAL A 55 -0.13 5.54 -2.57
CA VAL A 55 -0.46 4.67 -1.41
C VAL A 55 0.73 3.79 -1.01
N SER A 56 1.40 3.16 -1.97
CA SER A 56 2.55 2.31 -1.70
C SER A 56 3.73 3.08 -1.08
N PHE A 57 3.96 4.35 -1.46
CA PHE A 57 5.02 5.18 -0.89
C PHE A 57 4.76 5.51 0.59
N TYR A 58 3.52 5.86 0.95
CA TYR A 58 3.17 6.09 2.36
C TYR A 58 3.36 4.83 3.18
N ILE A 59 2.84 3.71 2.69
CA ILE A 59 2.93 2.42 3.37
C ILE A 59 4.39 2.02 3.56
N PHE A 60 5.23 2.15 2.52
CA PHE A 60 6.65 1.86 2.66
C PHE A 60 7.34 2.79 3.65
N ALA A 61 7.07 4.10 3.63
CA ALA A 61 7.67 5.03 4.59
C ALA A 61 7.31 4.74 6.05
N MET A 62 6.12 4.18 6.30
CA MET A 62 5.73 3.75 7.66
C MET A 62 6.58 2.58 8.16
N PHE A 63 6.80 1.56 7.33
CA PHE A 63 7.41 0.30 7.75
C PHE A 63 8.92 0.22 7.53
N PHE A 64 9.44 0.91 6.53
CA PHE A 64 10.83 0.80 6.10
C PHE A 64 11.52 2.15 6.21
N GLU A 65 12.52 2.24 7.08
CA GLU A 65 13.27 3.48 7.31
C GLU A 65 13.96 3.98 6.03
N ARG A 66 14.42 3.06 5.20
CA ARG A 66 15.02 3.36 3.89
C ARG A 66 14.08 4.12 2.96
N SER A 67 12.77 3.89 3.08
CA SER A 67 11.74 4.56 2.28
C SER A 67 11.39 5.96 2.81
N ARG A 68 12.01 6.40 3.91
CA ARG A 68 11.87 7.75 4.47
C ARG A 68 12.91 8.72 3.90
N ILE A 69 13.87 8.26 3.11
CA ILE A 69 14.86 9.14 2.48
C ILE A 69 14.12 10.14 1.58
N PRO A 70 14.28 11.45 1.79
CA PRO A 70 13.57 12.44 1.00
C PRO A 70 13.96 12.37 -0.46
N THR A 71 12.96 12.39 -1.33
CA THR A 71 13.12 12.43 -2.79
C THR A 71 12.39 13.66 -3.34
N PRO A 72 12.71 14.12 -4.56
CA PRO A 72 11.96 15.22 -5.20
C PRO A 72 10.46 14.95 -5.32
N LEU A 73 10.05 13.68 -5.31
CA LEU A 73 8.66 13.27 -5.48
C LEU A 73 7.94 13.04 -4.15
N PHE A 74 8.64 12.79 -3.04
CA PHE A 74 8.06 12.33 -1.78
C PHE A 74 9.06 12.43 -0.62
N ASP A 75 8.65 13.07 0.50
CA ASP A 75 9.42 13.06 1.76
C ASP A 75 8.74 12.14 2.79
N GLY A 76 9.22 10.90 2.87
CA GLY A 76 8.66 9.88 3.76
C GLY A 76 8.94 10.10 5.26
N ARG A 77 9.77 11.08 5.64
CA ARG A 77 10.05 11.37 7.07
C ARG A 77 8.80 11.82 7.80
N PHE A 78 8.00 12.67 7.16
CA PHE A 78 6.77 13.20 7.74
C PHE A 78 5.66 12.15 7.82
N VAL A 79 5.63 11.22 6.87
CA VAL A 79 4.69 10.09 6.90
C VAL A 79 4.88 9.26 8.16
N ALA A 80 6.12 8.90 8.49
CA ALA A 80 6.41 8.13 9.70
C ALA A 80 6.08 8.92 10.99
N LYS A 81 6.28 10.25 10.98
CA LYS A 81 5.97 11.15 12.10
C LYS A 81 4.45 11.20 12.39
N TYR A 82 3.62 11.23 11.36
CA TYR A 82 2.18 11.44 11.48
C TYR A 82 1.32 10.16 11.40
N ALA A 83 1.92 9.04 11.02
CA ALA A 83 1.22 7.76 10.93
C ALA A 83 0.69 7.30 12.30
N ARG A 84 -0.62 7.04 12.36
CA ARG A 84 -1.30 6.46 13.52
C ARG A 84 -1.19 4.94 13.49
N PRO A 85 -1.46 4.26 14.61
CA PRO A 85 -1.54 2.79 14.64
C PRO A 85 -2.53 2.22 13.62
N ILE A 86 -3.70 2.85 13.43
CA ILE A 86 -4.69 2.42 12.44
C ILE A 86 -4.15 2.49 11.00
N ASP A 87 -3.37 3.53 10.68
CA ASP A 87 -2.78 3.70 9.35
C ASP A 87 -1.80 2.55 9.07
N LYS A 88 -1.02 2.15 10.09
CA LYS A 88 -0.14 0.97 10.02
C LYS A 88 -0.94 -0.32 9.84
N VAL A 89 -2.04 -0.52 10.55
CA VAL A 89 -2.87 -1.74 10.38
C VAL A 89 -3.41 -1.84 8.94
N ILE A 90 -3.99 -0.76 8.42
CA ILE A 90 -4.51 -0.74 7.04
C ILE A 90 -3.36 -0.93 6.04
N GLY A 91 -2.21 -0.28 6.26
CA GLY A 91 -1.03 -0.42 5.41
C GLY A 91 -0.43 -1.83 5.43
N ALA A 92 -0.40 -2.49 6.58
CA ALA A 92 0.05 -3.88 6.71
C ALA A 92 -0.91 -4.84 5.97
N ALA A 93 -2.22 -4.65 6.13
CA ALA A 93 -3.22 -5.44 5.41
C ALA A 93 -3.04 -5.30 3.89
N HIS A 94 -2.77 -4.08 3.40
CA HIS A 94 -2.49 -3.82 1.99
C HIS A 94 -1.19 -4.46 1.52
N LEU A 95 -0.09 -4.36 2.28
CA LEU A 95 1.17 -5.02 1.92
C LEU A 95 1.01 -6.54 1.84
N ILE A 96 0.41 -7.14 2.86
CA ILE A 96 0.18 -8.59 2.91
C ILE A 96 -0.67 -9.02 1.72
N SER A 97 -1.71 -8.25 1.36
CA SER A 97 -2.55 -8.60 0.23
C SER A 97 -1.85 -8.47 -1.12
N VAL A 98 -1.01 -7.43 -1.30
CA VAL A 98 -0.21 -7.27 -2.52
C VAL A 98 0.78 -8.43 -2.67
N PHE A 99 1.54 -8.75 -1.62
CA PHE A 99 2.49 -9.86 -1.65
C PHE A 99 1.78 -11.21 -1.84
N GLY A 100 0.64 -11.42 -1.16
CA GLY A 100 -0.19 -12.61 -1.34
C GLY A 100 -0.67 -12.79 -2.79
N ALA A 101 -1.14 -11.70 -3.42
CA ALA A 101 -1.56 -11.72 -4.82
C ALA A 101 -0.39 -12.04 -5.77
N ILE A 102 0.78 -11.42 -5.56
CA ILE A 102 1.98 -11.67 -6.37
C ILE A 102 2.43 -13.13 -6.26
N ILE A 103 2.49 -13.68 -5.05
CA ILE A 103 2.88 -15.08 -4.82
C ILE A 103 1.89 -16.03 -5.53
N CYS A 104 0.59 -15.80 -5.38
CA CYS A 104 -0.42 -16.61 -6.06
C CYS A 104 -0.28 -16.54 -7.58
N LEU A 105 -0.04 -15.33 -8.13
CA LEU A 105 0.16 -15.13 -9.57
C LEU A 105 1.40 -15.88 -10.08
N CYS A 106 2.52 -15.82 -9.36
CA CYS A 106 3.73 -16.58 -9.68
C CYS A 106 3.46 -18.09 -9.72
N ILE A 107 2.74 -18.61 -8.72
CA ILE A 107 2.41 -20.03 -8.63
C ILE A 107 1.51 -20.46 -9.81
N VAL A 108 0.44 -19.71 -10.10
CA VAL A 108 -0.46 -20.00 -11.23
C VAL A 108 0.31 -19.98 -12.54
N SER A 109 1.18 -18.98 -12.74
CA SER A 109 1.97 -18.83 -13.97
C SER A 109 2.96 -19.99 -14.15
N TYR A 110 3.55 -20.48 -13.05
CA TYR A 110 4.42 -21.64 -13.08
C TYR A 110 3.67 -22.90 -13.53
N TYR A 111 2.48 -23.16 -12.98
CA TYR A 111 1.65 -24.32 -13.36
C TYR A 111 1.02 -24.23 -14.76
N GLN A 112 0.96 -23.05 -15.38
CA GLN A 112 0.55 -22.92 -16.79
C GLN A 112 1.67 -23.26 -17.76
N LYS A 113 2.93 -23.09 -17.34
CA LYS A 113 4.12 -23.36 -18.16
C LYS A 113 4.61 -24.81 -18.09
N SER A 114 4.26 -25.53 -17.02
CA SER A 114 4.71 -26.89 -16.74
C SER A 114 3.68 -27.93 -17.15
#